data_AF-A0A847I717-F1
#
_entry.id   AF-A0A847I717-F1
#
_cell.length_a   1.000
_cell.length_b   1.000
_cell.length_c   1.000
_cell.angle_alpha   90.00
_cell.angle_beta   90.00
_cell.angle_gamma   90.00
#
_symmetry.space_group_name_H-M   'P 1'
#
loop_
_entity.id
_entity.type
_entity.pdbx_description
1 polymer ?
#
loop_
_entity_poly.entity_id
_entity_poly.type
_entity_poly.pdbx_seq_one_letter_code
_entity_poly.pdbx_strand_id
1 'polypeptide(L)'
;MTRFVALLLPGVVALSGCASQMAVTNQQSRLIQECQPEQVMTVAARMLQREFGRVHVNCEALTIETEPAEFVTTSDSGTARDLYRGTSTMRRVAHFSLARSGSGTLARLRINVERRDTERVANALMPTQTLGDLPTVSATPIQREAATTERQNTVWTFVRRDRQMERCLLDELASEFAPSAVEPPAAEAPGS
;
A
#
# COMPACT_ATOMS: atom_id res chain seq x y z
N MET A 1 21.83 -61.09 28.15
CA MET A 1 22.40 -59.86 28.76
C MET A 1 23.07 -59.06 27.67
N THR A 2 22.78 -57.75 27.60
CA THR A 2 23.55 -56.66 26.93
C THR A 2 23.82 -56.75 25.41
N ARG A 3 23.64 -55.73 24.56
CA ARG A 3 23.25 -54.31 24.68
C ARG A 3 22.91 -53.82 23.26
N PHE A 4 21.73 -53.25 23.06
CA PHE A 4 21.37 -52.47 21.86
C PHE A 4 22.12 -51.13 21.92
N VAL A 5 22.93 -50.83 20.91
CA VAL A 5 23.56 -49.51 20.74
C VAL A 5 22.59 -48.62 19.99
N ALA A 6 21.99 -47.69 20.72
CA ALA A 6 21.07 -46.70 20.20
C ALA A 6 21.80 -45.68 19.32
N LEU A 7 21.28 -45.52 18.11
CA LEU A 7 21.73 -44.60 17.07
C LEU A 7 21.24 -43.18 17.45
N LEU A 8 22.14 -42.34 17.95
CA LEU A 8 21.87 -40.95 18.33
C LEU A 8 21.98 -40.06 17.08
N LEU A 9 20.84 -39.80 16.44
CA LEU A 9 20.69 -38.75 15.42
C LEU A 9 20.46 -37.41 16.14
N PRO A 10 21.29 -36.37 15.92
CA PRO A 10 21.04 -35.05 16.47
C PRO A 10 19.87 -34.39 15.71
N GLY A 11 18.84 -34.04 16.47
CA GLY A 11 17.65 -33.35 15.98
C GLY A 11 17.99 -31.97 15.41
N VAL A 12 17.58 -31.76 14.16
CA VAL A 12 17.53 -30.45 13.51
C VAL A 12 16.48 -29.62 14.25
N VAL A 13 16.94 -28.64 15.04
CA VAL A 13 16.08 -27.61 15.62
C VAL A 13 15.65 -26.70 14.49
N ALA A 14 14.42 -26.86 14.02
CA ALA A 14 13.77 -25.94 13.10
C ALA A 14 13.58 -24.59 13.82
N LEU A 15 14.50 -23.66 13.58
CA LEU A 15 14.30 -22.25 13.86
C LEU A 15 13.25 -21.73 12.88
N SER A 16 11.95 -21.92 13.18
CA SER A 16 10.90 -21.13 12.55
C SER A 16 11.02 -19.71 13.10
N GLY A 17 11.83 -18.90 12.43
CA GLY A 17 11.81 -17.46 12.62
C GLY A 17 10.43 -16.94 12.22
N CYS A 18 9.56 -16.74 13.21
CA CYS A 18 8.34 -15.96 13.09
C CYS A 18 8.71 -14.49 12.81
N ALA A 19 9.09 -14.19 11.58
CA ALA A 19 9.43 -12.85 11.11
C ALA A 19 8.27 -12.26 10.28
N SER A 20 7.04 -12.29 10.80
CA SER A 20 5.89 -11.72 10.08
C SER A 20 4.85 -11.04 10.97
N GLN A 21 5.22 -10.57 12.17
CA GLN A 21 4.23 -10.01 13.11
C GLN A 21 4.52 -8.58 13.59
N MET A 22 5.31 -7.81 12.84
CA MET A 22 5.53 -6.40 13.13
C MET A 22 5.24 -5.49 11.93
N ALA A 23 3.99 -5.47 11.46
CA ALA A 23 3.52 -4.45 10.52
C ALA A 23 2.01 -4.10 10.68
N VAL A 24 1.42 -4.32 11.86
CA VAL A 24 -0.05 -4.25 12.01
C VAL A 24 -0.57 -2.93 12.63
N THR A 25 0.29 -2.05 13.15
CA THR A 25 -0.17 -0.99 14.06
C THR A 25 -0.61 0.34 13.41
N ASN A 26 -0.63 0.47 12.08
CA ASN A 26 -0.95 1.76 11.43
C ASN A 26 -1.77 1.61 10.13
N GLN A 27 -2.90 0.91 10.22
CA GLN A 27 -3.91 0.80 9.16
C GLN A 27 -5.27 1.25 9.71
N GLN A 28 -6.16 1.75 8.85
CA GLN A 28 -7.53 2.06 9.23
C GLN A 28 -8.27 0.74 9.22
N SER A 29 -9.00 0.43 10.28
CA SER A 29 -9.72 -0.83 10.39
C SER A 29 -11.21 -0.60 10.61
N ARG A 30 -12.02 -1.53 10.10
CA ARG A 30 -13.46 -1.58 10.34
C ARG A 30 -13.91 -3.03 10.46
N LEU A 31 -14.75 -3.31 11.46
CA LEU A 31 -15.35 -4.62 11.64
C LEU A 31 -16.62 -4.70 10.79
N ILE A 32 -16.69 -5.72 9.95
CA ILE A 32 -17.88 -6.09 9.18
C ILE A 32 -18.52 -7.26 9.92
N GLN A 33 -19.69 -7.02 10.48
CA GLN A 33 -20.40 -8.00 11.31
C GLN A 33 -20.96 -9.13 10.44
N GLU A 34 -20.94 -10.35 10.99
CA GLU A 34 -21.68 -11.52 10.45
C GLU A 34 -21.39 -11.90 8.98
N CYS A 35 -20.29 -11.42 8.39
CA CYS A 35 -19.94 -11.68 7.00
C CYS A 35 -18.70 -12.58 6.86
N GLN A 36 -18.74 -13.48 5.87
CA GLN A 36 -17.62 -14.35 5.52
C GLN A 36 -16.52 -13.55 4.80
N PRO A 37 -15.22 -13.79 5.10
CA PRO A 37 -14.12 -13.04 4.50
C PRO A 37 -14.10 -13.07 2.97
N GLU A 38 -14.52 -14.17 2.35
CA GLU A 38 -14.54 -14.35 0.89
C GLU A 38 -15.53 -13.41 0.19
N GLN A 39 -16.67 -13.14 0.81
CA GLN A 39 -17.66 -12.18 0.31
C GLN A 39 -17.11 -10.76 0.42
N VAL A 40 -16.49 -10.43 1.57
CA VAL A 40 -15.81 -9.15 1.78
C VAL A 40 -14.69 -8.93 0.77
N MET A 41 -13.86 -9.95 0.50
CA MET A 41 -12.79 -9.88 -0.51
C MET A 41 -13.35 -9.56 -1.90
N THR A 42 -14.46 -10.20 -2.28
CA THR A 42 -15.09 -10.01 -3.59
C THR A 42 -15.58 -8.57 -3.77
N VAL A 43 -16.27 -8.02 -2.77
CA VAL A 43 -16.79 -6.64 -2.79
C VAL A 43 -15.63 -5.65 -2.75
N ALA A 44 -14.67 -5.85 -1.84
CA ALA A 44 -13.48 -4.99 -1.72
C ALA A 44 -12.65 -4.95 -3.01
N ALA A 45 -12.44 -6.10 -3.67
CA ALA A 45 -11.74 -6.16 -4.94
C ALA A 45 -12.43 -5.31 -6.01
N ARG A 46 -13.76 -5.42 -6.14
CA ARG A 46 -14.54 -4.61 -7.09
C ARG A 46 -14.42 -3.11 -6.81
N MET A 47 -14.54 -2.72 -5.55
CA MET A 47 -14.44 -1.31 -5.14
C MET A 47 -13.04 -0.74 -5.42
N LEU A 48 -11.99 -1.48 -5.07
CA LEU A 48 -10.61 -1.06 -5.32
C LEU A 48 -10.28 -1.05 -6.82
N GLN A 49 -10.82 -2.00 -7.59
CA GLN A 49 -10.67 -2.03 -9.04
C GLN A 49 -11.30 -0.80 -9.71
N ARG A 50 -12.46 -0.34 -9.22
CA ARG A 50 -13.13 0.87 -9.72
C ARG A 50 -12.29 2.14 -9.48
N GLU A 51 -11.63 2.24 -8.32
CA GLU A 51 -10.90 3.45 -7.93
C GLU A 51 -9.44 3.48 -8.42
N PHE A 52 -8.78 2.32 -8.50
CA PHE A 52 -7.36 2.19 -8.82
C PHE A 52 -7.08 1.46 -10.14
N GLY A 53 -8.12 0.94 -10.81
CA GLY A 53 -7.98 0.23 -12.07
C GLY A 53 -7.58 -1.22 -11.87
N ARG A 54 -6.28 -1.51 -11.79
CA ARG A 54 -5.78 -2.90 -11.66
C ARG A 54 -5.51 -3.26 -10.21
N VAL A 55 -5.87 -4.49 -9.85
CA VAL A 55 -5.70 -5.03 -8.50
C VAL A 55 -5.14 -6.45 -8.55
N HIS A 56 -4.28 -6.76 -7.58
CA HIS A 56 -3.76 -8.09 -7.33
C HIS A 56 -4.44 -8.64 -6.08
N VAL A 57 -5.18 -9.74 -6.24
CA VAL A 57 -5.95 -10.36 -5.16
C VAL A 57 -5.25 -11.65 -4.74
N ASN A 58 -4.92 -11.76 -3.46
CA ASN A 58 -4.43 -13.00 -2.86
C ASN A 58 -5.48 -13.51 -1.87
N CYS A 59 -6.27 -14.50 -2.31
CA CYS A 59 -7.33 -15.09 -1.50
C CYS A 59 -6.80 -15.91 -0.32
N GLU A 60 -5.62 -16.51 -0.44
CA GLU A 60 -5.00 -17.32 0.63
C GLU A 60 -4.54 -16.43 1.78
N ALA A 61 -3.87 -15.32 1.46
CA ALA A 61 -3.41 -14.34 2.45
C ALA A 61 -4.50 -13.36 2.88
N LEU A 62 -5.68 -13.37 2.22
CA LEU A 62 -6.76 -12.40 2.36
C LEU A 62 -6.26 -10.94 2.20
N THR A 63 -5.46 -10.70 1.17
CA THR A 63 -4.89 -9.39 0.86
C THR A 63 -5.23 -8.94 -0.57
N ILE A 64 -5.33 -7.63 -0.75
CA ILE A 64 -5.47 -6.99 -2.06
C ILE A 64 -4.46 -5.84 -2.14
N GLU A 65 -3.69 -5.82 -3.21
CA GLU A 65 -2.76 -4.73 -3.52
C GLU A 65 -3.14 -4.11 -4.87
N THR A 66 -3.15 -2.80 -4.96
CA THR A 66 -3.52 -2.10 -6.21
C THR A 66 -2.28 -1.73 -7.01
N GLU A 67 -2.41 -1.67 -8.33
CA GLU A 67 -1.40 -0.95 -9.12
C GLU A 67 -1.40 0.54 -8.74
N PRO A 68 -0.27 1.25 -8.92
CA PRO A 68 -0.22 2.67 -8.63
C PRO A 68 -1.12 3.47 -9.58
N ALA A 69 -2.06 4.22 -9.03
CA ALA A 69 -2.89 5.14 -9.80
C ALA A 69 -2.29 6.55 -9.76
N GLU A 70 -1.86 7.05 -10.91
CA GLU A 70 -1.27 8.39 -11.03
C GLU A 70 -2.34 9.48 -11.11
N PHE A 71 -2.09 10.63 -10.48
CA PHE A 71 -2.93 11.81 -10.55
C PHE A 71 -2.08 13.08 -10.48
N VAL A 72 -2.58 14.18 -11.05
CA VAL A 72 -1.92 15.48 -11.01
C VAL A 72 -2.63 16.36 -9.99
N THR A 73 -1.85 17.02 -9.14
CA THR A 73 -2.37 18.00 -8.17
C THR A 73 -1.62 19.32 -8.29
N THR A 74 -2.29 20.41 -7.93
CA THR A 74 -1.69 21.76 -7.84
C THR A 74 -1.53 22.24 -6.39
N SER A 75 -2.02 21.43 -5.43
CA SER A 75 -1.89 21.61 -3.99
C SER A 75 -1.55 20.28 -3.32
N ASP A 76 -1.13 20.31 -2.05
CA ASP A 76 -0.94 19.11 -1.22
C ASP A 76 0.12 18.12 -1.74
N SER A 77 1.06 18.60 -2.56
CA SER A 77 2.23 17.82 -2.99
C SER A 77 3.30 17.74 -1.90
N GLY A 78 3.21 18.58 -0.87
CA GLY A 78 4.19 18.68 0.21
C GLY A 78 5.49 19.32 -0.25
N THR A 79 5.44 20.19 -1.27
CA THR A 79 6.61 20.89 -1.82
C THR A 79 6.37 22.40 -1.85
N ALA A 80 7.45 23.18 -2.01
CA ALA A 80 7.35 24.62 -2.23
C ALA A 80 6.51 24.99 -3.48
N ARG A 81 6.28 24.03 -4.40
CA ARG A 81 5.42 24.21 -5.57
C ARG A 81 3.97 24.51 -5.21
N ASP A 82 3.50 24.01 -4.06
CA ASP A 82 2.14 24.26 -3.60
C ASP A 82 1.88 25.76 -3.35
N LEU A 83 2.92 26.53 -2.97
CA LEU A 83 2.80 27.97 -2.69
C LEU A 83 2.56 28.82 -3.94
N TYR A 84 3.08 28.37 -5.09
CA TYR A 84 2.88 29.04 -6.38
C TYR A 84 1.95 28.26 -7.32
N ARG A 85 1.19 27.30 -6.78
CA ARG A 85 0.25 26.43 -7.52
C ARG A 85 0.89 25.68 -8.70
N GLY A 86 2.15 25.29 -8.55
CA GLY A 86 2.83 24.44 -9.52
C GLY A 86 2.20 23.04 -9.55
N THR A 87 2.13 22.44 -10.73
CA THR A 87 1.62 21.07 -10.89
C THR A 87 2.65 20.04 -10.39
N SER A 88 2.18 19.06 -9.64
CA SER A 88 2.97 17.90 -9.21
C SER A 88 2.26 16.61 -9.58
N THR A 89 3.02 15.66 -10.15
CA THR A 89 2.52 14.29 -10.40
C THR A 89 2.67 13.46 -9.14
N MET A 90 1.56 12.88 -8.71
CA MET A 90 1.44 12.01 -7.56
C MET A 90 0.95 10.64 -8.01
N ARG A 91 1.14 9.62 -7.17
CA ARG A 91 0.49 8.33 -7.32
C ARG A 91 -0.04 7.84 -5.99
N ARG A 92 -1.05 6.99 -6.03
CA ARG A 92 -1.64 6.35 -4.85
C ARG A 92 -1.59 4.83 -4.99
N VAL A 93 -1.25 4.16 -3.90
CA VAL A 93 -1.20 2.70 -3.79
C VAL A 93 -2.01 2.27 -2.59
N ALA A 94 -2.95 1.34 -2.77
CA ALA A 94 -3.76 0.80 -1.70
C ALA A 94 -3.33 -0.62 -1.34
N HIS A 95 -3.19 -0.86 -0.04
CA HIS A 95 -3.00 -2.18 0.56
C HIS A 95 -4.19 -2.48 1.45
N PHE A 96 -4.89 -3.54 1.13
CA PHE A 96 -6.05 -4.03 1.86
C PHE A 96 -5.76 -5.42 2.42
N SER A 97 -6.18 -5.66 3.65
CA SER A 97 -6.09 -6.98 4.27
C SER A 97 -7.29 -7.26 5.15
N LEU A 98 -7.65 -8.54 5.24
CA LEU A 98 -8.68 -9.01 6.15
C LEU A 98 -8.06 -9.85 7.26
N ALA A 99 -8.68 -9.78 8.43
CA ALA A 99 -8.44 -10.72 9.52
C ALA A 99 -9.78 -11.28 9.99
N ARG A 100 -9.82 -12.59 10.23
CA ARG A 100 -10.98 -13.23 10.87
C ARG A 100 -11.05 -12.79 12.34
N SER A 101 -12.24 -12.41 12.79
CA SER A 101 -12.55 -12.05 14.17
C SER A 101 -13.73 -12.90 14.64
N GLY A 102 -13.83 -13.17 15.95
CA GLY A 102 -14.92 -14.00 16.49
C GLY A 102 -16.33 -13.46 16.18
N SER A 103 -16.47 -12.15 15.97
CA SER A 103 -17.73 -11.45 15.69
C SER A 103 -17.92 -11.05 14.22
N GLY A 104 -17.02 -11.46 13.32
CA GLY A 104 -17.09 -11.13 11.90
C GLY A 104 -15.72 -10.98 11.24
N THR A 105 -15.64 -10.12 10.22
CA THR A 105 -14.42 -9.92 9.44
C THR A 105 -13.86 -8.51 9.70
N LEU A 106 -12.62 -8.42 10.16
CA LEU A 106 -11.92 -7.16 10.36
C LEU A 106 -11.23 -6.75 9.05
N ALA A 107 -11.78 -5.73 8.38
CA ALA A 107 -11.18 -5.15 7.20
C ALA A 107 -10.17 -4.07 7.57
N ARG A 108 -9.01 -4.08 6.92
CA ARG A 108 -7.94 -3.08 7.10
C ARG A 108 -7.55 -2.50 5.75
N LEU A 109 -7.46 -1.18 5.68
CA LEU A 109 -7.08 -0.46 4.47
C LEU A 109 -6.01 0.58 4.79
N ARG A 110 -5.03 0.66 3.89
CA ARG A 110 -4.02 1.71 3.89
C ARG A 110 -3.79 2.22 2.48
N ILE A 111 -3.87 3.53 2.29
CA ILE A 111 -3.64 4.22 1.03
C ILE A 111 -2.45 5.15 1.22
N ASN A 112 -1.35 4.83 0.54
CA ASN A 112 -0.15 5.65 0.53
C ASN A 112 -0.18 6.55 -0.71
N VAL A 113 0.15 7.82 -0.51
CA VAL A 113 0.31 8.82 -1.57
C VAL A 113 1.80 9.12 -1.70
N GLU A 114 2.30 8.97 -2.90
CA GLU A 114 3.69 9.15 -3.27
C GLU A 114 3.82 10.22 -4.34
N ARG A 115 4.91 10.98 -4.29
CA ARG A 115 5.21 12.03 -5.27
C ARG A 115 6.31 11.58 -6.21
N ARG A 116 6.19 11.99 -7.46
CA ARG A 116 7.26 11.85 -8.44
C ARG A 116 8.36 12.88 -8.16
N ASP A 117 9.51 12.45 -7.69
CA ASP A 117 10.68 13.31 -7.54
C ASP A 117 11.58 13.17 -8.78
N THR A 118 11.49 14.10 -9.73
CA THR A 118 12.32 14.11 -10.95
C THR A 118 13.58 14.97 -10.85
N GLU A 119 13.87 15.59 -9.70
CA GLU A 119 14.81 16.73 -9.63
C GLU A 119 15.86 16.67 -8.51
N ARG A 120 16.35 15.47 -8.10
CA ARG A 120 17.41 15.40 -7.08
C ARG A 120 18.71 14.70 -7.47
N VAL A 121 18.90 14.34 -8.74
CA VAL A 121 20.21 13.83 -9.18
C VAL A 121 21.04 14.89 -9.93
N ALA A 122 20.41 15.94 -10.49
CA ALA A 122 21.15 16.99 -11.19
C ALA A 122 21.94 17.95 -10.27
N ASN A 123 21.53 18.13 -9.02
CA ASN A 123 22.16 19.10 -8.09
C ASN A 123 23.05 18.46 -7.00
N ALA A 124 23.22 17.13 -6.98
CA ALA A 124 24.09 16.45 -6.01
C ALA A 124 25.56 16.41 -6.44
N LEU A 125 25.87 16.81 -7.68
CA LEU A 125 27.23 17.05 -8.16
C LEU A 125 27.36 18.52 -8.55
N MET A 126 27.34 19.43 -7.57
CA MET A 126 28.10 20.67 -7.73
C MET A 126 29.57 20.27 -7.60
N PRO A 127 30.38 20.29 -8.69
CA PRO A 127 31.79 20.09 -8.54
C PRO A 127 32.30 21.32 -7.80
N THR A 128 32.75 21.13 -6.55
CA THR A 128 33.55 22.11 -5.84
C THR A 128 34.73 22.40 -6.75
N GLN A 129 34.71 23.54 -7.44
CA GLN A 129 35.83 24.01 -8.24
C GLN A 129 36.93 24.41 -7.27
N THR A 130 37.72 23.44 -6.83
CA THR A 130 39.02 23.69 -6.21
C THR A 130 39.95 24.14 -7.33
N LEU A 131 40.16 25.46 -7.42
CA LEU A 131 41.23 26.07 -8.18
C LEU A 131 42.56 25.60 -7.57
N GLY A 132 43.21 24.62 -8.21
CA GLY A 132 44.43 24.00 -7.73
C GLY A 132 44.99 23.04 -8.77
N ASP A 133 45.89 23.58 -9.57
CA ASP A 133 46.79 22.97 -10.54
C ASP A 133 47.22 21.52 -10.21
N LEU A 134 46.87 20.54 -11.05
CA LEU A 134 47.51 19.21 -11.22
C LEU A 134 46.87 18.45 -12.42
N PRO A 135 47.64 17.98 -13.43
CA PRO A 135 47.08 17.25 -14.57
C PRO A 135 47.13 15.72 -14.37
N THR A 136 46.13 15.06 -14.96
CA THR A 136 46.09 13.66 -15.46
C THR A 136 45.12 12.70 -14.74
N VAL A 137 43.93 12.59 -15.35
CA VAL A 137 43.19 11.35 -15.65
C VAL A 137 43.15 10.27 -14.55
N SER A 138 42.13 10.34 -13.71
CA SER A 138 41.51 9.15 -13.13
C SER A 138 40.09 9.02 -13.68
N ALA A 139 39.96 8.28 -14.78
CA ALA A 139 38.68 7.84 -15.31
C ALA A 139 38.06 6.85 -14.32
N THR A 140 37.32 7.37 -13.34
CA THR A 140 36.49 6.54 -12.46
C THR A 140 35.24 6.09 -13.25
N PRO A 141 34.74 4.85 -13.05
CA PRO A 141 33.61 4.29 -13.82
C PRO A 141 32.25 5.01 -13.68
N ILE A 142 32.21 6.15 -12.98
CA ILE A 142 30.99 6.91 -12.67
C ILE A 142 30.46 7.64 -13.93
N GLN A 143 31.29 7.84 -14.96
CA GLN A 143 30.86 8.49 -16.19
C GLN A 143 30.05 7.60 -17.16
N ARG A 144 29.86 6.30 -16.86
CA ARG A 144 29.13 5.38 -17.75
C ARG A 144 27.63 5.25 -17.43
N GLU A 145 27.15 5.80 -16.32
CA GLU A 145 25.74 5.72 -15.92
C GLU A 145 24.86 6.86 -16.48
N ALA A 146 25.45 7.84 -17.16
CA ALA A 146 24.76 8.97 -17.79
C ALA A 146 23.95 8.62 -19.06
N ALA A 147 23.63 7.34 -19.27
CA ALA A 147 22.77 6.84 -20.35
C ALA A 147 21.55 6.05 -19.82
N THR A 148 21.14 6.29 -18.57
CA THR A 148 19.80 5.87 -18.12
C THR A 148 18.82 6.96 -18.51
N THR A 149 17.85 6.62 -19.37
CA THR A 149 16.83 7.56 -19.87
C THR A 149 16.10 8.19 -18.68
N GLU A 150 15.61 9.43 -18.77
CA GLU A 150 14.84 10.12 -17.70
C GLU A 150 13.68 9.27 -17.12
N ARG A 151 13.19 8.28 -17.89
CA ARG A 151 12.26 7.23 -17.45
C ARG A 151 12.80 6.30 -16.36
N GLN A 152 14.08 5.98 -16.35
CA GLN A 152 14.71 5.00 -15.44
C GLN A 152 15.03 5.58 -14.06
N ASN A 153 15.09 6.91 -13.91
CA ASN A 153 15.40 7.55 -12.63
C ASN A 153 14.18 8.24 -11.99
N THR A 154 12.98 7.71 -12.26
CA THR A 154 11.78 8.20 -11.59
C THR A 154 11.71 7.60 -10.19
N VAL A 155 12.12 8.39 -9.19
CA VAL A 155 12.01 8.03 -7.77
C VAL A 155 10.66 8.50 -7.25
N TRP A 156 9.97 7.61 -6.54
CA TRP A 156 8.70 7.91 -5.89
C TRP A 156 8.92 8.03 -4.38
N THR A 157 8.64 9.20 -3.84
CA THR A 157 8.83 9.49 -2.42
C THR A 157 7.49 9.48 -1.72
N PHE A 158 7.38 8.73 -0.62
CA PHE A 158 6.20 8.78 0.25
C PHE A 158 5.97 10.19 0.78
N VAL A 159 4.78 10.72 0.54
CA VAL A 159 4.37 12.05 1.03
C VAL A 159 3.48 11.91 2.23
N ARG A 160 2.37 11.19 2.07
CA ARG A 160 1.35 11.07 3.12
C ARG A 160 0.49 9.83 2.96
N ARG A 161 -0.28 9.55 4.02
CA ARG A 161 -1.35 8.55 4.02
C ARG A 161 -2.68 9.23 3.76
N ASP A 162 -3.50 8.69 2.87
CA ASP A 162 -4.84 9.22 2.58
C ASP A 162 -5.89 8.63 3.53
N ARG A 163 -5.94 9.17 4.75
CA ARG A 163 -6.89 8.72 5.77
C ARG A 163 -8.35 9.02 5.42
N GLN A 164 -8.61 10.02 4.58
CA GLN A 164 -9.97 10.36 4.20
C GLN A 164 -10.52 9.31 3.24
N MET A 165 -9.78 9.01 2.17
CA MET A 165 -10.17 7.98 1.21
C MET A 165 -10.28 6.60 1.88
N GLU A 166 -9.36 6.27 2.79
CA GLU A 166 -9.42 5.01 3.55
C GLU A 166 -10.73 4.87 4.34
N ARG A 167 -11.18 5.94 5.00
CA ARG A 167 -12.46 5.94 5.73
C ARG A 167 -13.62 5.83 4.76
N CYS A 168 -13.66 6.65 3.72
CA CYS A 168 -14.74 6.62 2.74
C CYS A 168 -14.93 5.23 2.12
N LEU A 169 -13.84 4.55 1.72
CA LEU A 169 -13.92 3.21 1.14
C LEU A 169 -14.29 2.14 2.17
N LEU A 170 -13.81 2.23 3.41
CA LEU A 170 -14.23 1.30 4.47
C LEU A 170 -15.69 1.51 4.87
N ASP A 171 -16.18 2.75 4.82
CA ASP A 171 -17.56 3.10 5.12
C ASP A 171 -18.49 2.58 4.02
N GLU A 172 -18.14 2.79 2.75
CA GLU A 172 -18.84 2.20 1.61
C GLU A 172 -18.86 0.68 1.69
N LEU A 173 -17.73 0.05 2.00
CA LEU A 173 -17.64 -1.41 2.16
C LEU A 173 -18.57 -1.89 3.27
N ALA A 174 -18.62 -1.21 4.41
CA ALA A 174 -19.50 -1.58 5.50
C ALA A 174 -20.99 -1.36 5.17
N SER A 175 -21.32 -0.33 4.39
CA SER A 175 -22.68 -0.06 3.94
C SER A 175 -23.22 -1.17 3.03
N GLU A 176 -22.39 -1.77 2.19
CA GLU A 176 -22.78 -2.91 1.34
C GLU A 176 -23.18 -4.16 2.14
N PHE A 177 -22.67 -4.30 3.36
CA PHE A 177 -22.99 -5.42 4.26
C PHE A 177 -23.97 -5.04 5.37
N ALA A 178 -24.42 -3.79 5.42
CA ALA A 178 -25.47 -3.40 6.35
C ALA A 178 -26.79 -4.05 5.90
N PRO A 179 -27.61 -4.58 6.82
CA PRO A 179 -28.93 -5.08 6.46
C PRO A 179 -29.71 -3.96 5.78
N SER A 180 -30.23 -4.22 4.57
CA SER A 180 -31.09 -3.27 3.87
C SER A 180 -32.35 -3.04 4.70
N ALA A 181 -32.36 -1.95 5.48
CA ALA A 181 -33.54 -1.51 6.21
C ALA A 181 -34.55 -0.90 5.22
N VAL A 182 -35.20 -1.73 4.42
CA VAL A 182 -36.36 -1.32 3.60
C VAL A 182 -37.35 -2.48 3.53
N GLU A 183 -38.18 -2.59 4.56
CA GLU A 183 -39.58 -2.96 4.37
C GLU A 183 -40.40 -1.91 5.14
N PRO A 184 -40.97 -0.89 4.47
CA PRO A 184 -41.97 -0.07 5.12
C PRO A 184 -43.15 -0.98 5.50
N PRO A 185 -43.63 -0.97 6.76
CA PRO A 185 -44.77 -1.77 7.14
C PRO A 185 -45.93 -1.40 6.20
N ALA A 186 -46.49 -2.43 5.57
CA ALA A 186 -47.69 -2.33 4.75
C ALA A 186 -48.69 -1.42 5.46
N ALA A 187 -49.04 -0.31 4.81
CA ALA A 187 -50.07 0.59 5.28
C ALA A 187 -51.34 -0.24 5.53
N GLU A 188 -51.73 -0.36 6.80
CA GLU A 188 -53.07 -0.75 7.19
C GLU A 188 -54.03 0.15 6.41
N ALA A 189 -54.74 -0.45 5.46
CA ALA A 189 -55.86 0.21 4.81
C ALA A 189 -56.88 0.57 5.91
N PRO A 190 -57.26 1.84 6.08
CA PRO A 190 -58.40 2.15 6.93
C PRO A 190 -59.63 1.61 6.23
N GLY A 191 -60.24 0.58 6.82
CA GLY A 191 -61.53 0.07 6.38
C GLY A 191 -62.58 1.18 6.43
N SER A 192 -63.33 1.31 5.34
CA SER A 192 -64.64 1.95 5.27
C SER A 192 -65.41 1.37 4.09
#